data_AF-A0A673ITT6-F1
#
_entry.id   AF-A0A673ITT6-F1
#
_cell.length_a   1.000
_cell.length_b   1.000
_cell.length_c   1.000
_cell.angle_alpha   90.00
_cell.angle_beta   90.00
_cell.angle_gamma   90.00
#
_symmetry.space_group_name_H-M   'P 1'
#
loop_
_entity.id
_entity.type
_entity.pdbx_description
1 polymer ?
#
loop_
_entity_poly.entity_id
_entity_poly.type
_entity_poly.pdbx_seq_one_letter_code
_entity_poly.pdbx_strand_id
1 'polypeptide(L)'
;MTEDSSDAQIKALKRPADDTHAETEYEDKKLKTDQDERKYPKKKVALLMAYSGKGYYGMQRNAKNSQFRTIEDELVTALVRAGCIPEGHGDDMKKMSFQRFAMISFFSRFRIFSYKRVTGGFNSKNNCDARTYSYMLPTVSFFPKDYNQEDTSFRLSSETLQKVNRLFGLYKGTHNFHNFTSQKGPRDPSAKRYITHMSCGEPFVRQEAEFAVITVRGQSFMMHQIRKMIGLVIAVVKGYVDERVIERSWGEDKVDVPKAPGLGLVLERVHFDRYNKRFGGDGIHETLEWTEEEEAIAAFKDKHIYPSIVETELHEKSMVNWMATLYIHDFEATATGNQERKDDDEDGNVSD
;
A
#
# COMPACT_ATOMS: atom_id res chain seq x y z
N MET A 1 -33.69 77.81 -7.77
CA MET A 1 -34.29 79.13 -8.09
C MET A 1 -34.00 79.36 -9.55
N THR A 2 -35.03 79.65 -10.33
CA THR A 2 -35.39 78.87 -11.54
C THR A 2 -35.67 77.39 -11.21
N GLU A 3 -36.55 76.68 -11.93
CA GLU A 3 -37.44 77.10 -13.03
C GLU A 3 -38.84 76.44 -12.90
N ASP A 4 -39.77 76.74 -13.81
CA ASP A 4 -41.23 76.62 -13.59
C ASP A 4 -41.96 75.68 -14.58
N SER A 5 -43.20 75.29 -14.22
CA SER A 5 -44.26 74.71 -15.05
C SER A 5 -44.11 73.30 -15.64
N SER A 6 -45.03 72.40 -15.26
CA SER A 6 -46.06 71.89 -16.19
C SER A 6 -47.13 71.03 -15.47
N ASP A 7 -48.39 71.19 -15.87
CA ASP A 7 -49.56 70.51 -15.29
C ASP A 7 -49.85 69.13 -15.90
N ALA A 8 -50.27 68.18 -15.05
CA ALA A 8 -51.23 67.14 -15.41
C ALA A 8 -51.91 66.58 -14.14
N GLN A 9 -53.23 66.69 -14.04
CA GLN A 9 -54.03 66.14 -12.93
C GLN A 9 -54.49 64.70 -13.22
N ILE A 10 -54.71 63.91 -12.16
CA ILE A 10 -56.03 63.32 -11.85
C ILE A 10 -56.05 62.70 -10.43
N LYS A 11 -57.22 62.70 -9.80
CA LYS A 11 -57.44 62.31 -8.39
C LYS A 11 -57.62 60.80 -8.20
N ALA A 12 -57.25 60.31 -7.02
CA ALA A 12 -57.43 58.92 -6.61
C ALA A 12 -58.85 58.61 -6.07
N LEU A 13 -59.27 57.35 -6.22
CA LEU A 13 -60.32 56.67 -5.45
C LEU A 13 -59.95 55.17 -5.35
N LYS A 14 -60.55 54.42 -4.40
CA LYS A 14 -59.93 53.17 -3.88
C LYS A 14 -60.96 52.09 -3.49
N ARG A 15 -60.78 50.87 -4.02
CA ARG A 15 -61.33 49.56 -3.51
C ARG A 15 -62.86 49.36 -3.61
N PRO A 16 -63.39 48.12 -3.45
CA PRO A 16 -62.74 46.85 -3.06
C PRO A 16 -62.83 45.72 -4.13
N ALA A 17 -62.77 44.47 -3.67
CA ALA A 17 -62.85 43.19 -4.42
C ALA A 17 -64.30 42.91 -4.92
N ASP A 18 -64.64 41.81 -5.60
CA ASP A 18 -64.01 40.48 -5.58
C ASP A 18 -64.32 39.58 -6.81
N ASP A 19 -63.58 38.46 -6.86
CA ASP A 19 -63.90 37.14 -7.43
C ASP A 19 -64.06 36.85 -8.96
N THR A 20 -63.75 35.59 -9.28
CA THR A 20 -64.04 34.80 -10.51
C THR A 20 -63.59 35.31 -11.89
N HIS A 21 -62.62 34.59 -12.48
CA HIS A 21 -62.81 33.88 -13.76
C HIS A 21 -61.87 32.66 -13.79
N ALA A 22 -62.30 31.57 -14.43
CA ALA A 22 -61.57 30.30 -14.47
C ALA A 22 -61.41 29.80 -15.92
N GLU A 23 -60.22 29.34 -16.27
CA GLU A 23 -59.94 28.54 -17.48
C GLU A 23 -59.01 27.37 -17.12
N THR A 24 -59.32 26.17 -17.60
CA THR A 24 -58.38 25.04 -17.70
C THR A 24 -57.36 25.33 -18.81
N GLU A 25 -56.19 24.71 -18.96
CA GLU A 25 -55.75 23.30 -18.85
C GLU A 25 -54.18 23.32 -18.95
N TYR A 26 -53.33 22.32 -18.67
CA TYR A 26 -53.41 20.86 -18.54
C TYR A 26 -52.66 20.36 -17.28
N GLU A 27 -52.85 19.08 -16.91
CA GLU A 27 -51.93 18.39 -15.99
C GLU A 27 -50.77 17.73 -16.74
N ASP A 28 -49.56 18.29 -16.67
CA ASP A 28 -48.33 17.56 -17.03
C ASP A 28 -47.71 16.89 -15.78
N LYS A 29 -48.42 15.86 -15.27
CA LYS A 29 -47.97 15.06 -14.13
C LYS A 29 -46.78 14.17 -14.50
N LYS A 30 -45.58 14.77 -14.52
CA LYS A 30 -44.33 14.02 -14.33
C LYS A 30 -44.40 13.28 -13.01
N LEU A 31 -44.61 11.97 -13.10
CA LEU A 31 -44.49 11.02 -11.99
C LEU A 31 -43.13 11.18 -11.33
N LYS A 32 -43.10 11.86 -10.18
CA LYS A 32 -42.01 11.73 -9.23
C LYS A 32 -42.05 10.31 -8.70
N THR A 33 -41.12 9.48 -9.16
CA THR A 33 -40.75 8.28 -8.44
C THR A 33 -40.06 8.72 -7.15
N ASP A 34 -40.84 8.83 -6.07
CA ASP A 34 -40.33 9.09 -4.71
C ASP A 34 -39.58 7.84 -4.19
N GLN A 35 -38.44 7.54 -4.81
CA GLN A 35 -37.32 6.95 -4.10
C GLN A 35 -36.62 8.09 -3.37
N ASP A 36 -37.04 8.30 -2.13
CA ASP A 36 -36.46 9.28 -1.21
C ASP A 36 -35.00 8.90 -0.91
N GLU A 37 -34.08 9.35 -1.78
CA GLU A 37 -32.64 9.23 -1.60
C GLU A 37 -32.24 9.84 -0.25
N ARG A 38 -32.13 9.01 0.78
CA ARG A 38 -31.60 9.40 2.09
C ARG A 38 -30.18 9.93 1.92
N LYS A 39 -30.05 11.24 1.75
CA LYS A 39 -28.79 11.96 1.56
C LYS A 39 -28.04 12.06 2.88
N TYR A 40 -27.50 10.93 3.31
CA TYR A 40 -26.58 10.83 4.44
C TYR A 40 -25.42 11.83 4.25
N PRO A 41 -25.06 12.61 5.29
CA PRO A 41 -24.05 13.65 5.17
C PRO A 41 -22.68 13.01 4.92
N LYS A 42 -22.09 13.26 3.74
CA LYS A 42 -20.78 12.71 3.35
C LYS A 42 -19.72 12.96 4.44
N LYS A 43 -19.06 11.90 4.90
CA LYS A 43 -17.95 11.94 5.87
C LYS A 43 -16.69 11.35 5.25
N LYS A 44 -15.52 11.84 5.65
CA LYS A 44 -14.22 11.27 5.30
C LYS A 44 -13.79 10.30 6.40
N VAL A 45 -13.29 9.13 6.01
CA VAL A 45 -12.95 8.03 6.91
C VAL A 45 -11.62 7.37 6.53
N ALA A 46 -10.98 6.72 7.51
CA ALA A 46 -9.96 5.69 7.33
C ALA A 46 -10.56 4.33 7.73
N LEU A 47 -10.11 3.21 7.14
CA LEU A 47 -10.90 1.97 7.02
C LEU A 47 -9.97 0.72 7.04
N LEU A 48 -9.45 0.35 8.22
CA LEU A 48 -8.40 -0.67 8.37
C LEU A 48 -8.71 -2.00 7.66
N MET A 49 -7.81 -2.42 6.76
CA MET A 49 -7.98 -3.56 5.84
C MET A 49 -6.73 -4.43 5.75
N ALA A 50 -6.89 -5.71 5.41
CA ALA A 50 -5.82 -6.63 5.00
C ALA A 50 -6.28 -7.58 3.88
N TYR A 51 -5.31 -8.11 3.13
CA TYR A 51 -5.54 -9.03 2.02
C TYR A 51 -4.33 -9.94 1.80
N SER A 52 -4.53 -11.07 1.13
CA SER A 52 -3.45 -11.85 0.50
C SER A 52 -3.33 -11.44 -0.97
N GLY A 53 -2.11 -11.10 -1.41
CA GLY A 53 -1.86 -10.61 -2.77
C GLY A 53 -1.89 -11.69 -3.86
N LYS A 54 -1.86 -12.97 -3.51
CA LYS A 54 -1.80 -14.06 -4.51
C LYS A 54 -3.08 -14.11 -5.35
N GLY A 55 -2.93 -13.77 -6.64
CA GLY A 55 -4.02 -13.68 -7.61
C GLY A 55 -4.44 -12.25 -8.00
N TYR A 56 -3.81 -11.21 -7.45
CA TYR A 56 -4.09 -9.80 -7.77
C TYR A 56 -2.86 -9.10 -8.34
N TYR A 57 -3.07 -8.21 -9.31
CA TYR A 57 -2.02 -7.39 -9.92
C TYR A 57 -1.77 -6.13 -9.09
N GLY A 58 -1.42 -6.35 -7.82
CA GLY A 58 -1.16 -5.30 -6.84
C GLY A 58 -2.41 -4.59 -6.31
N MET A 59 -2.17 -3.46 -5.62
CA MET A 59 -3.21 -2.72 -4.92
C MET A 59 -4.07 -1.84 -5.84
N GLN A 60 -3.42 -1.11 -6.75
CA GLN A 60 -3.97 0.10 -7.39
C GLN A 60 -4.51 -0.18 -8.79
N ARG A 61 -5.68 0.37 -9.12
CA ARG A 61 -6.36 0.18 -10.42
C ARG A 61 -5.53 0.71 -11.60
N ASN A 62 -5.08 -0.20 -12.46
CA ASN A 62 -4.39 0.14 -13.71
C ASN A 62 -5.38 0.38 -14.86
N ALA A 63 -5.91 1.60 -14.96
CA ALA A 63 -6.96 1.99 -15.92
C ALA A 63 -6.62 1.78 -17.42
N LYS A 64 -5.36 1.51 -17.77
CA LYS A 64 -4.92 1.16 -19.14
C LYS A 64 -5.01 -0.34 -19.44
N ASN A 65 -5.22 -1.21 -18.44
CA ASN A 65 -5.22 -2.65 -18.61
C ASN A 65 -6.26 -3.34 -17.70
N SER A 66 -7.52 -3.27 -18.13
CA SER A 66 -8.69 -3.83 -17.41
C SER A 66 -8.74 -5.37 -17.36
N GLN A 67 -7.78 -6.08 -17.99
CA GLN A 67 -7.77 -7.54 -18.04
C GLN A 67 -7.37 -8.19 -16.70
N PHE A 68 -6.74 -7.42 -15.80
CA PHE A 68 -6.16 -7.91 -14.56
C PHE A 68 -6.82 -7.28 -13.33
N ARG A 69 -7.36 -8.09 -12.42
CA ARG A 69 -7.96 -7.58 -11.17
C ARG A 69 -6.89 -7.07 -10.21
N THR A 70 -7.18 -5.91 -9.63
CA THR A 70 -6.42 -5.28 -8.55
C THR A 70 -7.21 -5.34 -7.25
N ILE A 71 -6.58 -5.10 -6.11
CA ILE A 71 -7.32 -5.04 -4.84
C ILE A 71 -8.38 -3.92 -4.89
N GLU A 72 -8.07 -2.77 -5.50
CA GLU A 72 -9.00 -1.64 -5.69
C GLU A 72 -10.25 -1.96 -6.52
N ASP A 73 -10.25 -2.99 -7.37
CA ASP A 73 -11.44 -3.45 -8.09
C ASP A 73 -12.49 -4.07 -7.18
N GLU A 74 -12.07 -5.04 -6.34
CA GLU A 74 -12.95 -5.63 -5.31
C GLU A 74 -13.39 -4.56 -4.32
N LEU A 75 -12.47 -3.65 -3.97
CA LEU A 75 -12.67 -2.51 -3.05
C LEU A 75 -13.85 -1.62 -3.48
N VAL A 76 -13.80 -1.10 -4.71
CA VAL A 76 -14.82 -0.20 -5.26
C VAL A 76 -16.14 -0.95 -5.48
N THR A 77 -16.06 -2.19 -6.00
CA THR A 77 -17.24 -3.04 -6.23
C THR A 77 -18.01 -3.28 -4.93
N ALA A 78 -17.31 -3.45 -3.80
CA ALA A 78 -17.93 -3.63 -2.50
C ALA A 78 -18.58 -2.34 -1.96
N LEU A 79 -17.94 -1.17 -2.08
CA LEU A 79 -18.55 0.12 -1.65
C LEU A 79 -19.84 0.45 -2.41
N VAL A 80 -19.86 0.19 -3.71
CA VAL A 80 -21.06 0.40 -4.55
C VAL A 80 -22.20 -0.51 -4.07
N ARG A 81 -21.93 -1.81 -3.93
CA ARG A 81 -22.94 -2.79 -3.46
C ARG A 81 -23.45 -2.52 -2.05
N ALA A 82 -22.63 -1.94 -1.19
CA ALA A 82 -22.99 -1.54 0.17
C ALA A 82 -23.73 -0.18 0.24
N GLY A 83 -23.94 0.51 -0.89
CA GLY A 83 -24.53 1.85 -0.93
C GLY A 83 -23.64 2.95 -0.31
N CYS A 84 -22.37 2.66 -0.03
CA CYS A 84 -21.43 3.61 0.57
C CYS A 84 -20.98 4.69 -0.43
N ILE A 85 -20.99 4.37 -1.73
CA ILE A 85 -20.76 5.31 -2.83
C ILE A 85 -21.79 5.09 -3.95
N PRO A 86 -22.22 6.13 -4.70
CA PRO A 86 -23.07 5.95 -5.87
C PRO A 86 -22.31 5.25 -7.01
N GLU A 87 -23.02 4.47 -7.84
CA GLU A 87 -22.43 3.66 -8.92
C GLU A 87 -21.45 4.46 -9.80
N GLY A 88 -21.90 5.61 -10.35
CA GLY A 88 -21.08 6.50 -11.19
C GLY A 88 -19.92 7.25 -10.49
N HIS A 89 -19.60 6.92 -9.24
CA HIS A 89 -18.32 7.29 -8.60
C HIS A 89 -17.28 6.16 -8.68
N GLY A 90 -17.69 4.92 -8.98
CA GLY A 90 -16.79 3.78 -9.17
C GLY A 90 -15.91 3.88 -10.43
N ASP A 91 -16.37 4.61 -11.44
CA ASP A 91 -15.65 4.84 -12.70
C ASP A 91 -14.61 5.98 -12.61
N ASP A 92 -14.77 6.90 -11.65
CA ASP A 92 -13.83 7.99 -11.41
C ASP A 92 -13.66 8.26 -9.92
N MET A 93 -12.72 7.52 -9.34
CA MET A 93 -12.35 7.58 -7.92
C MET A 93 -11.86 8.98 -7.47
N LYS A 94 -11.51 9.89 -8.40
CA LYS A 94 -11.12 11.27 -8.05
C LYS A 94 -12.32 12.07 -7.52
N LYS A 95 -13.53 11.83 -8.03
CA LYS A 95 -14.79 12.51 -7.60
C LYS A 95 -15.12 12.32 -6.12
N MET A 96 -14.64 11.24 -5.53
CA MET A 96 -14.84 10.90 -4.11
C MET A 96 -13.60 11.19 -3.24
N SER A 97 -12.58 11.88 -3.76
CA SER A 97 -11.29 12.13 -3.07
C SER A 97 -10.63 10.84 -2.55
N PHE A 98 -10.77 9.74 -3.31
CA PHE A 98 -10.40 8.40 -2.85
C PHE A 98 -8.89 8.23 -2.72
N GLN A 99 -8.46 7.65 -1.60
CA GLN A 99 -7.05 7.32 -1.34
C GLN A 99 -6.94 6.04 -0.49
N ARG A 100 -7.12 4.89 -1.16
CA ARG A 100 -6.98 3.50 -0.66
C ARG A 100 -7.82 3.15 0.59
N PHE A 101 -9.02 2.56 0.43
CA PHE A 101 -9.75 1.73 1.45
C PHE A 101 -11.13 1.20 0.95
N ALA A 102 -11.63 0.02 1.39
CA ALA A 102 -13.08 -0.35 1.36
C ALA A 102 -13.48 -1.66 2.07
N MET A 103 -14.79 -1.80 2.28
CA MET A 103 -15.55 -2.74 3.10
C MET A 103 -16.54 -3.55 2.20
N ILE A 104 -16.73 -4.88 2.27
CA ILE A 104 -16.14 -5.92 3.15
C ILE A 104 -16.04 -7.33 2.49
N SER A 105 -16.86 -8.33 2.88
CA SER A 105 -16.68 -9.76 2.59
C SER A 105 -17.49 -10.31 1.41
N PHE A 106 -16.79 -10.91 0.43
CA PHE A 106 -17.27 -12.15 -0.24
C PHE A 106 -16.16 -13.12 -0.65
N PHE A 107 -14.89 -12.81 -0.36
CA PHE A 107 -13.74 -13.69 -0.60
C PHE A 107 -12.90 -13.85 0.67
N SER A 108 -12.48 -15.08 1.00
CA SER A 108 -11.73 -15.40 2.23
C SER A 108 -10.35 -14.74 2.33
N ARG A 109 -9.82 -14.23 1.21
CA ARG A 109 -8.48 -13.64 1.09
C ARG A 109 -8.46 -12.10 1.22
N PHE A 110 -9.60 -11.47 1.51
CA PHE A 110 -9.75 -10.02 1.65
C PHE A 110 -10.63 -9.68 2.87
N ARG A 111 -10.23 -8.72 3.71
CA ARG A 111 -11.00 -8.32 4.89
C ARG A 111 -10.83 -6.84 5.27
N ILE A 112 -11.92 -6.22 5.72
CA ILE A 112 -11.88 -5.05 6.60
C ILE A 112 -12.13 -5.43 8.06
N PHE A 113 -11.50 -4.67 8.95
CA PHE A 113 -11.64 -4.81 10.39
C PHE A 113 -12.50 -3.69 10.99
N SER A 114 -12.22 -2.44 10.61
CA SER A 114 -12.75 -1.26 11.32
C SER A 114 -12.68 0.01 10.48
N TYR A 115 -13.26 1.12 10.97
CA TYR A 115 -13.10 2.45 10.40
C TYR A 115 -13.16 3.55 11.45
N LYS A 116 -12.52 4.68 11.15
CA LYS A 116 -12.45 5.89 12.00
C LYS A 116 -12.66 7.15 11.18
N ARG A 117 -13.25 8.18 11.76
CA ARG A 117 -13.50 9.46 11.07
C ARG A 117 -12.24 10.34 11.07
N VAL A 118 -11.99 11.01 9.95
CA VAL A 118 -10.78 11.83 9.76
C VAL A 118 -11.12 13.24 9.26
N THR A 119 -10.19 14.17 9.45
CA THR A 119 -10.33 15.55 8.97
C THR A 119 -10.55 15.58 7.45
N GLY A 120 -11.29 16.58 6.93
CA GLY A 120 -11.54 16.70 5.49
C GLY A 120 -10.26 16.79 4.65
N GLY A 121 -9.19 17.38 5.21
CA GLY A 121 -7.87 17.49 4.60
C GLY A 121 -6.96 16.26 4.72
N PHE A 122 -7.37 15.20 5.44
CA PHE A 122 -6.54 14.00 5.62
C PHE A 122 -6.21 13.31 4.29
N ASN A 123 -4.97 12.82 4.17
CA ASN A 123 -4.46 12.11 2.99
C ASN A 123 -3.59 10.93 3.45
N SER A 124 -4.00 9.70 3.14
CA SER A 124 -3.35 8.47 3.64
C SER A 124 -1.94 8.23 3.09
N LYS A 125 -1.60 8.82 1.92
CA LYS A 125 -0.26 8.78 1.33
C LYS A 125 0.68 9.78 2.01
N ASN A 126 0.18 11.00 2.28
CA ASN A 126 0.97 12.16 2.72
C ASN A 126 1.02 12.36 4.25
N ASN A 127 0.02 11.91 5.00
CA ASN A 127 0.00 11.96 6.47
C ASN A 127 0.64 10.73 7.12
N CYS A 128 1.10 9.74 6.34
CA CYS A 128 1.78 8.56 6.88
C CYS A 128 3.29 8.84 7.08
N ASP A 129 3.73 8.72 8.34
CA ASP A 129 5.08 9.05 8.80
C ASP A 129 6.08 7.92 8.64
N ALA A 130 5.63 6.67 8.82
CA ALA A 130 6.44 5.47 8.69
C ALA A 130 5.60 4.26 8.24
N ARG A 131 6.29 3.22 7.74
CA ARG A 131 5.69 1.92 7.42
C ARG A 131 6.51 0.82 8.10
N THR A 132 5.83 -0.18 8.66
CA THR A 132 6.46 -1.47 9.02
C THR A 132 6.05 -2.50 7.99
N TYR A 133 7.01 -3.25 7.48
CA TYR A 133 6.80 -4.45 6.68
C TYR A 133 7.41 -5.65 7.39
N SER A 134 6.83 -6.82 7.17
CA SER A 134 7.47 -8.11 7.42
C SER A 134 7.79 -8.81 6.11
N TYR A 135 8.77 -9.72 6.13
CA TYR A 135 9.12 -10.59 5.02
C TYR A 135 9.34 -11.99 5.55
N MET A 136 8.43 -12.91 5.26
CA MET A 136 8.57 -14.33 5.60
C MET A 136 9.39 -15.03 4.52
N LEU A 137 10.36 -15.85 4.92
CA LEU A 137 11.16 -16.65 3.99
C LEU A 137 11.57 -18.01 4.60
N PRO A 138 11.69 -19.08 3.79
CA PRO A 138 12.33 -20.33 4.20
C PRO A 138 13.79 -20.09 4.62
N THR A 139 14.25 -20.69 5.72
CA THR A 139 15.58 -20.38 6.30
C THR A 139 16.76 -20.83 5.44
N VAL A 140 16.55 -21.75 4.48
CA VAL A 140 17.48 -22.12 3.41
C VAL A 140 18.05 -20.93 2.62
N SER A 141 17.34 -19.79 2.67
CA SER A 141 17.82 -18.46 2.24
C SER A 141 19.17 -18.07 2.84
N PHE A 142 19.49 -18.52 4.06
CA PHE A 142 20.69 -18.14 4.81
C PHE A 142 21.76 -19.23 4.88
N PHE A 143 21.57 -20.38 4.22
CA PHE A 143 22.58 -21.45 4.21
C PHE A 143 23.74 -21.06 3.25
N PRO A 144 24.97 -21.57 3.41
CA PRO A 144 26.04 -21.43 2.42
C PRO A 144 25.60 -21.85 1.00
N LYS A 145 26.22 -21.30 -0.05
CA LYS A 145 25.88 -21.60 -1.46
C LYS A 145 26.08 -23.06 -1.87
N ASP A 146 26.93 -23.78 -1.14
CA ASP A 146 27.35 -25.17 -1.30
C ASP A 146 26.56 -26.16 -0.41
N TYR A 147 25.46 -25.72 0.20
CA TYR A 147 24.56 -26.60 0.95
C TYR A 147 23.97 -27.73 0.08
N ASN A 148 23.77 -28.90 0.67
CA ASN A 148 23.02 -29.98 0.01
C ASN A 148 21.54 -29.62 -0.04
N GLN A 149 20.96 -29.53 -1.24
CA GLN A 149 19.54 -29.25 -1.44
C GLN A 149 18.62 -30.40 -1.01
N GLU A 150 19.16 -31.60 -0.82
CA GLU A 150 18.44 -32.77 -0.32
C GLU A 150 18.43 -32.85 1.23
N ASP A 151 19.22 -32.01 1.92
CA ASP A 151 19.24 -31.96 3.38
C ASP A 151 18.07 -31.14 3.95
N THR A 152 16.99 -31.84 4.29
CA THR A 152 15.81 -31.28 4.98
C THR A 152 16.00 -31.14 6.50
N SER A 153 17.12 -31.60 7.05
CA SER A 153 17.39 -31.63 8.50
C SER A 153 18.01 -30.34 9.03
N PHE A 154 18.68 -29.55 8.20
CA PHE A 154 19.32 -28.29 8.59
C PHE A 154 18.32 -27.32 9.24
N ARG A 155 18.72 -26.68 10.34
CA ARG A 155 17.97 -25.62 11.03
C ARG A 155 18.86 -24.39 11.24
N LEU A 156 18.29 -23.19 11.18
CA LEU A 156 19.05 -21.93 11.21
C LEU A 156 19.82 -21.76 12.52
N SER A 157 21.15 -21.85 12.47
CA SER A 157 21.98 -21.69 13.67
C SER A 157 21.89 -20.25 14.21
N SER A 158 21.92 -20.11 15.54
CA SER A 158 21.87 -18.80 16.20
C SER A 158 23.04 -17.89 15.80
N GLU A 159 24.21 -18.47 15.47
CA GLU A 159 25.34 -17.74 14.89
C GLU A 159 25.00 -17.15 13.51
N THR A 160 24.38 -17.94 12.63
CA THR A 160 23.91 -17.45 11.32
C THR A 160 22.86 -16.36 11.49
N LEU A 161 21.91 -16.53 12.41
CA LEU A 161 20.89 -15.52 12.72
C LEU A 161 21.51 -14.24 13.31
N GLN A 162 22.57 -14.33 14.11
CA GLN A 162 23.34 -13.18 14.59
C GLN A 162 24.09 -12.47 13.46
N LYS A 163 24.73 -13.20 12.54
CA LYS A 163 25.36 -12.64 11.32
C LYS A 163 24.32 -11.90 10.46
N VAL A 164 23.18 -12.53 10.19
CA VAL A 164 22.03 -11.94 9.46
C VAL A 164 21.54 -10.65 10.15
N ASN A 165 21.36 -10.67 11.47
CA ASN A 165 20.93 -9.50 12.22
C ASN A 165 21.96 -8.36 12.26
N ARG A 166 23.27 -8.68 12.30
CA ARG A 166 24.33 -7.67 12.18
C ARG A 166 24.28 -6.98 10.80
N LEU A 167 24.14 -7.75 9.72
CA LEU A 167 24.06 -7.23 8.35
C LEU A 167 22.80 -6.37 8.14
N PHE A 168 21.63 -6.81 8.63
CA PHE A 168 20.43 -5.96 8.64
C PHE A 168 20.57 -4.72 9.54
N GLY A 169 21.40 -4.79 10.59
CA GLY A 169 21.75 -3.66 11.43
C GLY A 169 22.43 -2.51 10.68
N LEU A 170 23.23 -2.80 9.65
CA LEU A 170 23.94 -1.80 8.84
C LEU A 170 23.00 -0.83 8.12
N TYR A 171 21.82 -1.30 7.69
CA TYR A 171 20.83 -0.45 7.01
C TYR A 171 20.20 0.62 7.89
N LYS A 172 20.35 0.57 9.22
CA LYS A 172 19.78 1.56 10.15
C LYS A 172 20.43 2.93 9.94
N GLY A 173 19.62 3.99 10.00
CA GLY A 173 20.07 5.36 9.73
C GLY A 173 19.58 5.89 8.37
N THR A 174 20.22 6.97 7.89
CA THR A 174 19.89 7.62 6.62
C THR A 174 20.95 7.28 5.57
N HIS A 175 20.62 6.38 4.65
CA HIS A 175 21.52 5.96 3.56
C HIS A 175 20.98 6.33 2.20
N ASN A 176 21.82 6.21 1.17
CA ASN A 176 21.48 6.47 -0.22
C ASN A 176 21.07 5.15 -0.91
N PHE A 177 19.77 4.96 -1.16
CA PHE A 177 19.25 3.68 -1.65
C PHE A 177 19.11 3.61 -3.19
N HIS A 178 19.91 4.38 -3.94
CA HIS A 178 19.81 4.47 -5.41
C HIS A 178 20.10 3.15 -6.18
N ASN A 179 20.83 2.21 -5.59
CA ASN A 179 21.04 0.85 -6.14
C ASN A 179 19.90 -0.12 -5.77
N PHE A 180 19.07 0.23 -4.79
CA PHE A 180 17.97 -0.61 -4.27
C PHE A 180 16.63 -0.34 -4.98
N THR A 181 16.63 0.48 -6.04
CA THR A 181 15.45 0.81 -6.85
C THR A 181 15.87 1.00 -8.31
N SER A 182 14.94 0.80 -9.23
CA SER A 182 15.10 1.20 -10.63
C SER A 182 15.08 2.74 -10.75
N GLN A 183 15.60 3.26 -11.86
CA GLN A 183 15.47 4.68 -12.29
C GLN A 183 15.97 5.74 -11.27
N LYS A 184 17.02 5.42 -10.48
CA LYS A 184 17.70 6.40 -9.59
C LYS A 184 19.21 6.45 -9.79
N GLY A 185 19.71 7.68 -9.95
CA GLY A 185 21.14 8.01 -10.00
C GLY A 185 21.74 8.23 -8.61
N PRO A 186 23.07 8.06 -8.43
CA PRO A 186 23.74 8.17 -7.13
C PRO A 186 23.60 9.52 -6.45
N ARG A 187 23.42 10.61 -7.21
CA ARG A 187 23.32 11.98 -6.67
C ARG A 187 21.89 12.47 -6.46
N ASP A 188 20.86 11.64 -6.70
CA ASP A 188 19.46 12.03 -6.51
C ASP A 188 19.10 12.13 -5.01
N PRO A 189 18.78 13.32 -4.46
CA PRO A 189 18.41 13.46 -3.05
C PRO A 189 17.15 12.65 -2.68
N SER A 190 16.26 12.41 -3.64
CA SER A 190 15.05 11.60 -3.48
C SER A 190 15.34 10.09 -3.44
N ALA A 191 16.59 9.64 -3.56
CA ALA A 191 17.02 8.26 -3.27
C ALA A 191 17.42 8.04 -1.79
N LYS A 192 17.62 9.10 -1.00
CA LYS A 192 17.96 8.97 0.43
C LYS A 192 16.76 8.52 1.25
N ARG A 193 16.91 7.49 2.10
CA ARG A 193 15.84 6.96 2.94
C ARG A 193 16.34 6.68 4.36
N TYR A 194 15.43 6.82 5.33
CA TYR A 194 15.69 6.55 6.74
C TYR A 194 15.03 5.25 7.18
N ILE A 195 15.86 4.29 7.59
CA ILE A 195 15.45 3.02 8.19
C ILE A 195 15.64 3.14 9.71
N THR A 196 14.54 3.01 10.45
CA THR A 196 14.53 3.08 11.92
C THR A 196 14.94 1.74 12.53
N HIS A 197 14.49 0.63 11.94
CA HIS A 197 14.78 -0.71 12.43
C HIS A 197 14.78 -1.73 11.29
N MET A 198 15.67 -2.72 11.36
CA MET A 198 15.60 -3.95 10.58
C MET A 198 16.21 -5.09 11.41
N SER A 199 15.58 -6.26 11.40
CA SER A 199 16.04 -7.48 12.08
C SER A 199 15.39 -8.73 11.48
N CYS A 200 15.98 -9.90 11.69
CA CYS A 200 15.33 -11.20 11.49
C CYS A 200 14.98 -11.80 12.87
N GLY A 201 13.74 -12.28 13.03
CA GLY A 201 13.32 -13.00 14.22
C GLY A 201 13.81 -14.46 14.24
N GLU A 202 13.60 -15.12 15.37
CA GLU A 202 13.90 -16.55 15.56
C GLU A 202 13.15 -17.43 14.54
N PRO A 203 13.73 -18.57 14.13
CA PRO A 203 13.10 -19.50 13.20
C PRO A 203 11.94 -20.28 13.85
N PHE A 204 11.02 -20.75 13.01
CA PHE A 204 9.89 -21.59 13.40
C PHE A 204 9.52 -22.55 12.26
N VAL A 205 8.96 -23.72 12.59
CA VAL A 205 8.59 -24.74 11.60
C VAL A 205 7.10 -24.64 11.25
N ARG A 206 6.78 -24.72 9.95
CA ARG A 206 5.41 -24.87 9.43
C ARG A 206 5.44 -25.87 8.29
N GLN A 207 4.62 -26.92 8.35
CA GLN A 207 4.53 -27.96 7.31
C GLN A 207 5.94 -28.50 6.94
N GLU A 208 6.66 -29.00 7.95
CA GLU A 208 8.01 -29.60 7.90
C GLU A 208 9.17 -28.67 7.52
N ALA A 209 8.92 -27.59 6.76
CA ALA A 209 9.91 -26.56 6.45
C ALA A 209 10.08 -25.53 7.60
N GLU A 210 11.31 -25.02 7.73
CA GLU A 210 11.65 -23.95 8.66
C GLU A 210 11.61 -22.58 7.96
N PHE A 211 10.97 -21.62 8.61
CA PHE A 211 10.81 -20.24 8.16
C PHE A 211 11.33 -19.27 9.21
N ALA A 212 11.72 -18.08 8.76
CA ALA A 212 11.94 -16.93 9.63
C ALA A 212 11.15 -15.71 9.12
N VAL A 213 11.02 -14.68 9.95
CA VAL A 213 10.40 -13.40 9.57
C VAL A 213 11.38 -12.27 9.78
N ILE A 214 11.71 -11.56 8.69
CA ILE A 214 12.44 -10.29 8.71
C ILE A 214 11.43 -9.18 8.95
N THR A 215 11.70 -8.26 9.87
CA THR A 215 10.86 -7.08 10.14
C THR A 215 11.65 -5.81 9.85
N VAL A 216 11.08 -4.88 9.08
CA VAL A 216 11.70 -3.59 8.73
C VAL A 216 10.73 -2.43 8.98
N ARG A 217 11.19 -1.37 9.68
CA ARG A 217 10.46 -0.11 9.88
C ARG A 217 11.29 1.05 9.32
N GLY A 218 10.69 1.84 8.44
CA GLY A 218 11.32 3.02 7.84
C GLY A 218 10.28 4.11 7.54
N GLN A 219 10.73 5.35 7.37
CA GLN A 219 9.82 6.48 7.10
C GLN A 219 9.09 6.30 5.77
N SER A 220 9.83 5.97 4.72
CA SER A 220 9.32 5.64 3.39
C SER A 220 10.23 4.61 2.72
N PHE A 221 9.71 3.96 1.68
CA PHE A 221 10.43 3.00 0.87
C PHE A 221 10.22 3.32 -0.61
N MET A 222 11.21 3.01 -1.45
CA MET A 222 11.10 3.07 -2.91
C MET A 222 10.61 1.74 -3.49
N MET A 223 10.27 1.75 -4.78
CA MET A 223 9.99 0.52 -5.52
C MET A 223 11.16 -0.47 -5.38
N HIS A 224 10.84 -1.74 -5.17
CA HIS A 224 11.79 -2.84 -4.95
C HIS A 224 12.74 -2.72 -3.74
N GLN A 225 12.78 -1.60 -3.00
CA GLN A 225 13.80 -1.33 -1.98
C GLN A 225 13.93 -2.45 -0.93
N ILE A 226 12.83 -2.90 -0.33
CA ILE A 226 12.87 -3.98 0.68
C ILE A 226 13.31 -5.31 0.05
N ARG A 227 12.79 -5.64 -1.14
CA ARG A 227 13.18 -6.85 -1.91
C ARG A 227 14.69 -6.87 -2.22
N LYS A 228 15.26 -5.71 -2.59
CA LYS A 228 16.70 -5.55 -2.87
C LYS A 228 17.56 -5.51 -1.59
N MET A 229 17.08 -4.90 -0.49
CA MET A 229 17.78 -4.89 0.80
C MET A 229 17.94 -6.30 1.38
N ILE A 230 16.89 -7.12 1.27
CA ILE A 230 16.89 -8.52 1.70
C ILE A 230 17.75 -9.37 0.74
N GLY A 231 17.60 -9.18 -0.57
CA GLY A 231 18.39 -9.92 -1.57
C GLY A 231 19.90 -9.75 -1.42
N LEU A 232 20.38 -8.53 -1.13
CA LEU A 232 21.81 -8.28 -0.92
C LEU A 232 22.36 -8.99 0.32
N VAL A 233 21.59 -8.99 1.42
CA VAL A 233 22.00 -9.71 2.66
C VAL A 233 21.98 -11.22 2.44
N ILE A 234 21.04 -11.75 1.67
CA ILE A 234 21.07 -13.17 1.25
C ILE A 234 22.35 -13.45 0.44
N ALA A 235 22.68 -12.66 -0.59
CA ALA A 235 23.87 -12.86 -1.40
C ALA A 235 25.18 -12.86 -0.58
N VAL A 236 25.30 -11.94 0.40
CA VAL A 236 26.41 -11.88 1.37
C VAL A 236 26.44 -13.11 2.29
N VAL A 237 25.29 -13.53 2.83
CA VAL A 237 25.21 -14.64 3.79
C VAL A 237 25.51 -15.98 3.12
N LYS A 238 25.00 -16.22 1.91
CA LYS A 238 25.29 -17.44 1.12
C LYS A 238 26.72 -17.45 0.53
N GLY A 239 27.43 -16.32 0.55
CA GLY A 239 28.83 -16.23 0.11
C GLY A 239 29.01 -16.04 -1.39
N TYR A 240 28.11 -15.31 -2.07
CA TYR A 240 28.32 -14.84 -3.43
C TYR A 240 29.18 -13.57 -3.49
N VAL A 241 29.16 -12.76 -2.43
CA VAL A 241 29.82 -11.44 -2.36
C VAL A 241 30.25 -11.12 -0.91
N ASP A 242 31.30 -10.31 -0.74
CA ASP A 242 31.75 -9.83 0.57
C ASP A 242 30.81 -8.76 1.16
N GLU A 243 30.72 -8.69 2.50
CA GLU A 243 29.78 -7.78 3.19
C GLU A 243 30.03 -6.28 2.95
N ARG A 244 31.24 -5.89 2.52
CA ARG A 244 31.56 -4.50 2.11
C ARG A 244 30.69 -4.01 0.95
N VAL A 245 30.08 -4.90 0.17
CA VAL A 245 29.13 -4.52 -0.89
C VAL A 245 27.94 -3.72 -0.35
N ILE A 246 27.53 -3.94 0.91
CA ILE A 246 26.41 -3.22 1.52
C ILE A 246 26.76 -1.74 1.65
N GLU A 247 27.96 -1.41 2.17
CA GLU A 247 28.41 -0.02 2.30
C GLU A 247 28.76 0.59 0.94
N ARG A 248 29.42 -0.17 0.04
CA ARG A 248 29.70 0.25 -1.35
C ARG A 248 28.41 0.63 -2.10
N SER A 249 27.32 -0.10 -1.88
CA SER A 249 26.04 0.12 -2.57
C SER A 249 25.33 1.44 -2.22
N TRP A 250 25.81 2.19 -1.22
CA TRP A 250 25.36 3.55 -0.90
C TRP A 250 26.28 4.67 -1.45
N GLY A 251 27.41 4.30 -2.06
CA GLY A 251 28.37 5.20 -2.69
C GLY A 251 27.88 5.81 -4.01
N GLU A 252 28.81 6.10 -4.92
CA GLU A 252 28.43 6.51 -6.28
C GLU A 252 28.41 5.35 -7.28
N ASP A 253 29.06 4.23 -6.94
CA ASP A 253 29.16 3.03 -7.77
C ASP A 253 27.79 2.41 -8.05
N LYS A 254 27.62 1.85 -9.26
CA LYS A 254 26.51 0.95 -9.56
C LYS A 254 26.86 -0.48 -9.15
N VAL A 255 25.93 -1.10 -8.41
CA VAL A 255 25.98 -2.49 -7.96
C VAL A 255 24.70 -3.18 -8.44
N ASP A 256 24.83 -4.37 -9.05
CA ASP A 256 23.68 -5.18 -9.44
C ASP A 256 23.06 -5.87 -8.21
N VAL A 257 22.23 -5.12 -7.47
CA VAL A 257 21.60 -5.61 -6.24
C VAL A 257 20.43 -6.55 -6.57
N PRO A 258 20.45 -7.83 -6.16
CA PRO A 258 19.43 -8.82 -6.52
C PRO A 258 18.07 -8.54 -5.86
N LYS A 259 16.99 -8.69 -6.64
CA LYS A 259 15.59 -8.40 -6.25
C LYS A 259 14.90 -9.67 -5.73
N ALA A 260 14.81 -9.86 -4.41
CA ALA A 260 14.12 -11.02 -3.81
C ALA A 260 12.63 -11.14 -4.27
N PRO A 261 12.00 -12.33 -4.20
CA PRO A 261 10.61 -12.52 -4.61
C PRO A 261 9.61 -11.60 -3.90
N GLY A 262 8.48 -11.32 -4.54
CA GLY A 262 7.40 -10.54 -3.91
C GLY A 262 6.62 -11.32 -2.84
N LEU A 263 6.57 -12.65 -2.94
CA LEU A 263 5.70 -13.55 -2.18
C LEU A 263 5.75 -13.34 -0.65
N GLY A 264 6.94 -13.24 -0.07
CA GLY A 264 7.11 -13.14 1.38
C GLY A 264 6.73 -11.78 1.99
N LEU A 265 6.57 -10.72 1.17
CA LEU A 265 6.47 -9.33 1.63
C LEU A 265 5.06 -8.94 2.07
N VAL A 266 4.90 -8.55 3.34
CA VAL A 266 3.64 -8.14 3.95
C VAL A 266 3.76 -6.72 4.52
N LEU A 267 2.78 -5.85 4.23
CA LEU A 267 2.65 -4.55 4.91
C LEU A 267 1.95 -4.77 6.26
N GLU A 268 2.69 -4.57 7.35
CA GLU A 268 2.24 -4.86 8.72
C GLU A 268 1.51 -3.67 9.36
N ARG A 269 2.10 -2.47 9.29
CA ARG A 269 1.54 -1.27 9.93
C ARG A 269 1.87 0.00 9.15
N VAL A 270 0.87 0.85 9.00
CA VAL A 270 1.00 2.22 8.47
C VAL A 270 0.92 3.16 9.67
N HIS A 271 1.98 3.94 9.90
CA HIS A 271 2.14 4.76 11.09
C HIS A 271 1.70 6.21 10.81
N PHE A 272 0.92 6.79 11.72
CA PHE A 272 0.29 8.11 11.61
C PHE A 272 0.64 9.01 12.81
N ASP A 273 1.78 8.77 13.46
CA ASP A 273 2.27 9.36 14.70
C ASP A 273 2.08 10.90 14.77
N ARG A 274 2.35 11.64 13.68
CA ARG A 274 2.19 13.10 13.61
C ARG A 274 0.74 13.54 13.41
N TYR A 275 -0.09 12.76 12.71
CA TYR A 275 -1.53 13.01 12.63
C TYR A 275 -2.18 12.78 14.01
N ASN A 276 -1.84 11.66 14.66
CA ASN A 276 -2.35 11.28 15.98
C ASN A 276 -1.96 12.33 17.03
N LYS A 277 -0.71 12.81 17.03
CA LYS A 277 -0.26 13.92 17.89
C LYS A 277 -0.93 15.27 17.60
N ARG A 278 -1.39 15.52 16.36
CA ARG A 278 -1.99 16.80 15.95
C ARG A 278 -3.50 16.88 16.19
N PHE A 279 -4.22 15.78 16.01
CA PHE A 279 -5.70 15.77 16.02
C PHE A 279 -6.31 14.89 17.11
N GLY A 280 -5.59 13.88 17.63
CA GLY A 280 -6.12 12.95 18.64
C GLY A 280 -6.43 13.54 20.02
N GLY A 281 -6.21 14.85 20.21
CA GLY A 281 -6.57 15.60 21.42
C GLY A 281 -7.57 16.74 21.17
N ASP A 282 -8.16 16.85 19.98
CA ASP A 282 -9.09 17.95 19.64
C ASP A 282 -10.56 17.70 20.03
N GLY A 283 -10.87 16.50 20.53
CA GLY A 283 -12.21 16.10 20.98
C GLY A 283 -13.21 15.81 19.85
N ILE A 284 -12.79 15.91 18.59
CA ILE A 284 -13.63 15.75 17.39
C ILE A 284 -13.12 14.58 16.53
N HIS A 285 -11.81 14.40 16.43
CA HIS A 285 -11.17 13.40 15.58
C HIS A 285 -10.51 12.27 16.39
N GLU A 286 -10.65 11.05 15.88
CA GLU A 286 -10.11 9.85 16.50
C GLU A 286 -8.64 9.64 16.10
N THR A 287 -7.83 9.03 16.97
CA THR A 287 -6.48 8.56 16.61
C THR A 287 -6.55 7.36 15.68
N LEU A 288 -5.68 7.34 14.67
CA LEU A 288 -5.50 6.25 13.71
C LEU A 288 -4.59 5.14 14.28
N GLU A 289 -4.82 4.78 15.55
CA GLU A 289 -4.34 3.54 16.16
C GLU A 289 -5.43 2.49 16.09
N TRP A 290 -5.05 1.22 16.00
CA TRP A 290 -5.97 0.10 15.71
C TRP A 290 -5.78 -1.07 16.69
N THR A 291 -5.64 -0.72 17.97
CA THR A 291 -5.31 -1.65 19.07
C THR A 291 -6.42 -2.64 19.39
N GLU A 292 -7.68 -2.29 19.11
CA GLU A 292 -8.84 -3.17 19.30
C GLU A 292 -8.89 -4.25 18.19
N GLU A 293 -8.27 -3.96 17.04
CA GLU A 293 -8.24 -4.83 15.87
C GLU A 293 -6.98 -5.73 15.80
N GLU A 294 -5.96 -5.52 16.64
CA GLU A 294 -4.66 -6.23 16.54
C GLU A 294 -4.79 -7.76 16.62
N GLU A 295 -5.66 -8.29 17.49
CA GLU A 295 -5.96 -9.74 17.56
C GLU A 295 -6.61 -10.25 16.26
N ALA A 296 -7.58 -9.50 15.72
CA ALA A 296 -8.27 -9.88 14.49
C ALA A 296 -7.34 -9.84 13.26
N ILE A 297 -6.41 -8.89 13.22
CA ILE A 297 -5.35 -8.79 12.21
C ILE A 297 -4.39 -9.98 12.30
N ALA A 298 -3.94 -10.34 13.51
CA ALA A 298 -3.10 -11.50 13.74
C ALA A 298 -3.80 -12.80 13.29
N ALA A 299 -5.05 -13.01 13.71
CA ALA A 299 -5.85 -14.17 13.31
C ALA A 299 -6.09 -14.23 11.79
N PHE A 300 -6.27 -13.10 11.10
CA PHE A 300 -6.35 -13.06 9.63
C PHE A 300 -5.01 -13.44 8.99
N LYS A 301 -3.89 -12.96 9.55
CA LYS A 301 -2.55 -13.22 9.04
C LYS A 301 -2.19 -14.72 9.11
N ASP A 302 -2.36 -15.34 10.28
CA ASP A 302 -2.12 -16.77 10.49
C ASP A 302 -3.07 -17.67 9.68
N LYS A 303 -4.29 -17.20 9.35
CA LYS A 303 -5.30 -17.99 8.62
C LYS A 303 -5.27 -17.81 7.10
N HIS A 304 -4.80 -16.67 6.59
CA HIS A 304 -4.97 -16.31 5.16
C HIS A 304 -3.73 -15.75 4.47
N ILE A 305 -2.75 -15.20 5.22
CA ILE A 305 -1.51 -14.67 4.64
C ILE A 305 -0.41 -15.71 4.74
N TYR A 306 -0.06 -16.14 5.96
CA TYR A 306 1.04 -17.07 6.21
C TYR A 306 0.85 -18.45 5.53
N PRO A 307 -0.34 -19.10 5.56
CA PRO A 307 -0.54 -20.36 4.85
C PRO A 307 -0.32 -20.20 3.34
N SER A 308 -0.82 -19.11 2.76
CA SER A 308 -0.64 -18.83 1.32
C SER A 308 0.82 -18.54 0.94
N ILE A 309 1.70 -18.17 1.87
CA ILE A 309 3.14 -18.06 1.65
C ILE A 309 3.79 -19.45 1.75
N VAL A 310 3.54 -20.17 2.85
CA VAL A 310 4.10 -21.51 3.12
C VAL A 310 3.73 -22.52 2.02
N GLU A 311 2.45 -22.61 1.65
CA GLU A 311 1.95 -23.47 0.56
C GLU A 311 2.66 -23.16 -0.77
N THR A 312 2.89 -21.88 -1.06
CA THR A 312 3.53 -21.44 -2.31
C THR A 312 5.03 -21.74 -2.31
N GLU A 313 5.73 -21.57 -1.19
CA GLU A 313 7.15 -21.97 -1.09
C GLU A 313 7.34 -23.49 -1.16
N LEU A 314 6.42 -24.27 -0.60
CA LEU A 314 6.49 -25.74 -0.65
C LEU A 314 6.17 -26.31 -2.05
N HIS A 315 5.13 -25.78 -2.73
CA HIS A 315 4.70 -26.29 -4.03
C HIS A 315 5.41 -25.64 -5.22
N GLU A 316 5.60 -24.33 -5.21
CA GLU A 316 6.14 -23.55 -6.35
C GLU A 316 7.63 -23.19 -6.16
N LYS A 317 8.21 -23.45 -4.97
CA LYS A 317 9.64 -23.26 -4.64
C LYS A 317 10.19 -21.87 -4.95
N SER A 318 9.37 -20.83 -4.76
CA SER A 318 9.62 -19.43 -5.17
C SER A 318 11.02 -18.92 -4.74
N MET A 319 11.36 -19.03 -3.46
CA MET A 319 12.66 -18.59 -2.93
C MET A 319 13.82 -19.43 -3.44
N VAL A 320 13.65 -20.75 -3.58
CA VAL A 320 14.72 -21.66 -4.04
C VAL A 320 15.04 -21.44 -5.52
N ASN A 321 14.00 -21.28 -6.35
CA ASN A 321 14.14 -20.99 -7.77
C ASN A 321 14.79 -19.62 -8.01
N TRP A 322 14.45 -18.61 -7.19
CA TRP A 322 15.12 -17.31 -7.22
C TRP A 322 16.57 -17.37 -6.71
N MET A 323 16.85 -18.10 -5.62
CA MET A 323 18.24 -18.29 -5.16
C MET A 323 19.13 -18.93 -6.23
N ALA A 324 18.56 -19.82 -7.06
CA ALA A 324 19.27 -20.43 -8.17
C ALA A 324 19.70 -19.41 -9.24
N THR A 325 19.15 -18.19 -9.29
CA THR A 325 19.61 -17.13 -10.21
C THR A 325 20.73 -16.26 -9.62
N LEU A 326 21.09 -16.39 -8.34
CA LEU A 326 22.04 -15.47 -7.67
C LEU A 326 23.45 -15.44 -8.31
N TYR A 327 23.83 -16.47 -9.07
CA TYR A 327 25.12 -16.52 -9.78
C TYR A 327 25.21 -15.58 -11.01
N ILE A 328 24.09 -15.01 -11.48
CA ILE A 328 24.09 -14.13 -12.67
C ILE A 328 24.42 -12.67 -12.36
N HIS A 329 24.38 -12.28 -11.08
CA HIS A 329 24.58 -10.90 -10.65
C HIS A 329 26.08 -10.58 -10.53
N ASP A 330 26.52 -9.54 -11.23
CA ASP A 330 27.89 -9.03 -11.09
C ASP A 330 27.94 -7.96 -9.99
N PHE A 331 28.52 -8.34 -8.87
CA PHE A 331 28.65 -7.48 -7.69
C PHE A 331 29.87 -6.54 -7.77
N GLU A 332 30.86 -6.82 -8.63
CA GLU A 332 32.13 -6.09 -8.71
C GLU A 332 32.23 -5.18 -9.95
N ALA A 333 31.55 -5.52 -11.05
CA ALA A 333 31.47 -4.62 -12.19
C ALA A 333 30.69 -3.34 -11.84
N THR A 334 31.35 -2.20 -11.96
CA THR A 334 30.71 -0.88 -11.95
C THR A 334 29.82 -0.77 -13.20
N ALA A 335 28.56 -1.22 -13.10
CA ALA A 335 27.77 -1.68 -14.23
C ALA A 335 27.77 -0.74 -15.45
N THR A 336 28.50 -1.12 -16.50
CA THR A 336 28.69 -0.35 -17.74
C THR A 336 27.50 -0.50 -18.71
N GLY A 337 26.33 -0.07 -18.23
CA GLY A 337 25.17 0.33 -19.04
C GLY A 337 24.63 -0.68 -20.05
N ASN A 338 23.91 -1.71 -19.59
CA ASN A 338 22.93 -2.42 -20.46
C ASN A 338 21.82 -3.25 -19.74
N GLN A 339 21.81 -3.36 -18.41
CA GLN A 339 20.80 -4.17 -17.68
C GLN A 339 19.41 -3.52 -17.54
N GLU A 340 19.17 -2.34 -18.13
CA GLU A 340 17.89 -1.60 -18.02
C GLU A 340 16.69 -2.27 -18.73
N ARG A 341 16.86 -3.45 -19.35
CA ARG A 341 15.83 -4.12 -20.17
C ARG A 341 15.34 -5.49 -19.63
N LYS A 342 15.57 -5.81 -18.36
CA LYS A 342 15.08 -7.07 -17.75
C LYS A 342 14.20 -6.90 -16.51
N ASP A 343 14.20 -5.74 -15.87
CA ASP A 343 13.43 -5.52 -14.63
C ASP A 343 11.93 -5.24 -14.90
N ASP A 344 11.56 -4.83 -16.13
CA ASP A 344 10.23 -4.32 -16.50
C ASP A 344 9.25 -5.39 -17.04
N ASP A 345 9.73 -6.53 -17.55
CA ASP A 345 8.90 -7.55 -18.21
C ASP A 345 8.18 -8.51 -17.24
N GLU A 346 8.60 -8.60 -15.97
CA GLU A 346 7.99 -9.52 -14.98
C GLU A 346 6.92 -8.87 -14.07
N ASP A 347 7.09 -7.59 -13.69
CA ASP A 347 6.21 -6.85 -12.76
C ASP A 347 5.60 -5.64 -13.49
N GLY A 348 4.52 -5.88 -14.25
CA GLY A 348 3.98 -4.95 -15.25
C GLY A 348 3.55 -3.56 -14.75
N ASN A 349 4.46 -2.58 -14.86
CA ASN A 349 4.25 -1.13 -14.87
C ASN A 349 3.28 -0.56 -13.80
N VAL A 350 3.81 -0.35 -12.59
CA VAL A 350 3.11 0.30 -11.47
C VAL A 350 3.69 1.70 -11.21
N SER A 351 3.16 2.71 -11.89
CA SER A 351 3.58 4.13 -11.76
C SER A 351 2.47 5.01 -11.16
N ASP A 352 2.89 5.93 -10.27
CA ASP A 352 2.16 7.05 -9.62
C ASP A 352 1.23 6.76 -8.41
#